data_AF-A0A533SJ47-F1
#
_entry.id   AF-A0A533SJ47-F1
#
_cell.length_a   1.000
_cell.length_b   1.000
_cell.length_c   1.000
_cell.angle_alpha   90.00
_cell.angle_beta   90.00
_cell.angle_gamma   90.00
#
_symmetry.space_group_name_H-M   'P 1'
#
loop_
_entity.id
_entity.type
_entity.pdbx_description
1 polymer ?
#
loop_
_entity_poly.entity_id
_entity_poly.type
_entity_poly.pdbx_seq_one_letter_code
_entity_poly.pdbx_strand_id
1 'polypeptide(L)' 'MKLLGIMLGAVIGASARYFVGGAIASRMKGPFPLGTLAINLTGCLIIGALWGFAERFGWSPTLRAFLFIG' A
#
# COMPACT_ATOMS: atom_id res chain seq x y z
N MET A 1 -16.30 -10.80 -8.49
CA MET A 1 -15.85 -9.39 -8.30
C MET A 1 -14.57 -9.22 -7.47
N LYS A 2 -14.07 -10.24 -6.73
CA LYS A 2 -12.82 -10.12 -5.95
C LYS A 2 -11.60 -9.74 -6.79
N LEU A 3 -11.41 -10.38 -7.94
CA LEU A 3 -10.24 -10.16 -8.81
C LEU A 3 -10.16 -8.70 -9.30
N LEU A 4 -11.29 -8.08 -9.65
CA LEU A 4 -11.34 -6.67 -10.05
C LEU A 4 -10.86 -5.77 -8.91
N GLY A 5 -11.28 -6.06 -7.67
CA GLY A 5 -10.81 -5.35 -6.48
C GLY A 5 -9.29 -5.49 -6.30
N ILE A 6 -8.74 -6.70 -6.44
CA ILE A 6 -7.29 -6.92 -6.35
C ILE A 6 -6.55 -6.11 -7.42
N MET A 7 -7.02 -6.16 -8.67
CA MET A 7 -6.38 -5.43 -9.77
C MET A 7 -6.40 -3.92 -9.54
N LEU A 8 -7.52 -3.37 -9.06
CA LEU A 8 -7.64 -1.95 -8.76
C LEU A 8 -6.71 -1.54 -7.62
N GLY A 9 -6.67 -2.31 -6.53
CA GLY A 9 -5.75 -2.08 -5.42
C GLY A 9 -4.29 -2.10 -5.91
N ALA A 10 -3.93 -3.10 -6.71
CA ALA A 10 -2.57 -3.27 -7.24
C ALA A 10 -2.13 -2.12 -8.12
N VAL A 11 -3.00 -1.67 -9.04
CA VAL A 11 -2.69 -0.53 -9.90
C VAL A 11 -2.50 0.74 -9.07
N ILE A 12 -3.37 1.00 -8.09
CA ILE A 12 -3.28 2.19 -7.24
C ILE A 12 -2.02 2.12 -6.36
N GLY A 13 -1.78 1.00 -5.69
CA GLY A 13 -0.65 0.79 -4.79
C GLY A 13 0.70 0.83 -5.50
N ALA A 14 0.81 0.18 -6.65
CA ALA A 14 2.03 0.22 -7.47
C ALA A 14 2.31 1.64 -8.00
N SER A 15 1.28 2.34 -8.47
CA SER A 15 1.41 3.73 -8.94
C SER A 15 1.86 4.65 -7.81
N ALA A 16 1.24 4.55 -6.63
CA ALA A 16 1.61 5.34 -5.45
C ALA A 16 3.07 5.08 -5.05
N ARG A 17 3.51 3.81 -5.01
CA ARG A 17 4.90 3.44 -4.72
C ARG A 17 5.87 4.05 -5.72
N TYR A 18 5.54 4.02 -7.02
CA TYR A 18 6.38 4.58 -8.07
C TYR A 18 6.55 6.10 -7.91
N PHE A 19 5.45 6.83 -7.79
CA PHE A 19 5.51 8.30 -7.69
C PHE A 19 6.11 8.79 -6.38
N VAL A 20 5.72 8.20 -5.24
CA VAL A 20 6.28 8.58 -3.92
C VAL A 20 7.76 8.21 -3.86
N GLY A 21 8.13 7.03 -4.37
CA GLY A 21 9.53 6.58 -4.41
C GLY A 21 10.40 7.50 -5.24
N GLY A 22 9.95 7.86 -6.45
CA GLY A 22 10.62 8.82 -7.32
C GLY A 22 10.72 10.21 -6.70
N ALA A 23 9.66 10.68 -6.02
CA ALA A 23 9.66 11.97 -5.35
C ALA A 23 10.63 12.04 -4.17
N ILE A 24 10.81 10.94 -3.42
CA ILE A 24 11.80 10.87 -2.33
C ILE A 24 13.21 10.78 -2.92
N ALA A 25 13.42 9.92 -3.91
CA ALA A 25 14.71 9.72 -4.56
C ALA A 25 15.25 11.00 -5.23
N SER A 26 14.38 11.86 -5.76
CA SER A 26 14.81 13.14 -6.35
C SER A 26 15.29 14.17 -5.32
N ARG A 27 14.86 14.03 -4.05
CA ARG A 27 15.20 14.96 -2.95
C ARG A 27 16.32 14.42 -2.07
N MET A 28 16.41 13.11 -1.91
CA MET A 28 17.37 12.45 -1.03
C MET A 28 18.39 11.70 -1.87
N LYS A 29 19.56 12.32 -2.07
CA LYS A 29 20.69 11.70 -2.77
C LYS A 29 21.58 10.97 -1.76
N GLY A 30 21.57 9.65 -1.79
CA GLY A 30 22.41 8.81 -0.95
C GLY A 30 22.36 7.35 -1.40
N PRO A 31 23.35 6.53 -1.02
CA PRO A 31 23.41 5.13 -1.42
C PRO A 31 22.32 4.27 -0.75
N PHE A 32 21.75 4.75 0.36
CA PHE A 32 20.73 4.03 1.11
C PHE A 32 19.31 4.33 0.57
N PRO A 33 18.46 3.30 0.33
CA PRO A 33 17.17 3.46 -0.33
C PRO A 33 16.06 3.98 0.62
N LEU A 34 16.21 5.22 1.09
CA LEU A 34 15.28 5.85 2.05
C LEU A 34 13.84 5.91 1.53
N GLY A 35 13.65 6.13 0.23
CA GLY A 35 12.31 6.11 -0.39
C GLY A 35 11.63 4.76 -0.25
N THR A 36 12.34 3.68 -0.57
CA THR A 36 11.82 2.32 -0.43
C THR A 36 11.52 1.98 1.03
N LEU A 37 12.40 2.34 1.95
CA LEU A 37 12.18 2.10 3.38
C LEU A 37 10.93 2.82 3.88
N ALA A 38 10.80 4.13 3.59
CA ALA A 38 9.68 4.94 4.02
C ALA A 38 8.34 4.41 3.49
N ILE A 39 8.27 4.01 2.22
CA ILE A 39 7.05 3.46 1.63
C ILE A 39 6.66 2.13 2.30
N ASN A 40 7.62 1.26 2.59
CA ASN A 40 7.32 -0.03 3.23
C ASN A 40 6.85 0.16 4.67
N LEU A 41 7.54 0.98 5.46
CA LEU A 41 7.18 1.23 6.86
C LEU A 41 5.81 1.90 7.00
N THR A 42 5.53 2.90 6.15
CA THR A 42 4.22 3.56 6.14
C THR A 42 3.14 2.60 5.65
N GLY A 43 3.41 1.83 4.59
CA GLY A 43 2.50 0.83 4.05
C GLY A 43 2.13 -0.25 5.06
N CYS A 44 3.10 -0.85 5.76
CA CYS A 44 2.81 -1.89 6.74
C CYS A 44 2.06 -1.36 7.96
N LEU A 45 2.34 -0.12 8.39
CA LEU A 45 1.60 0.53 9.47
C LEU A 45 0.13 0.76 9.09
N ILE A 46 -0.12 1.27 7.87
CA ILE A 46 -1.47 1.49 7.35
C ILE A 46 -2.21 0.15 7.22
N ILE A 47 -1.58 -0.87 6.63
CA ILE A 47 -2.18 -2.20 6.48
C ILE A 47 -2.52 -2.79 7.85
N GLY A 48 -1.63 -2.72 8.83
CA GLY A 48 -1.87 -3.23 10.18
C GLY A 48 -3.05 -2.54 10.88
N ALA A 49 -3.14 -1.22 10.76
CA ALA A 49 -4.28 -0.47 11.30
C ALA A 49 -5.59 -0.88 10.62
N LEU A 50 -5.61 -0.88 9.28
CA LEU A 50 -6.79 -1.29 8.49
C LEU A 50 -7.21 -2.73 8.78
N TRP A 51 -6.26 -3.63 9.02
CA TRP A 51 -6.55 -5.01 9.40
C TRP A 51 -7.31 -5.08 10.72
N GLY A 52 -6.87 -4.33 11.74
CA GLY A 52 -7.59 -4.25 13.02
C GLY A 52 -9.03 -3.73 12.85
N PHE A 53 -9.24 -2.73 12.00
CA PHE A 53 -10.59 -2.25 11.67
C PHE A 53 -11.41 -3.31 10.92
N ALA A 54 -10.82 -4.02 9.96
CA ALA A 54 -11.50 -5.05 9.19
C ALA A 54 -11.99 -6.21 10.06
N GLU A 55 -11.20 -6.61 11.06
CA GLU A 55 -11.59 -7.60 12.07
C GLU A 55 -12.74 -7.09 12.94
N ARG A 56 -12.70 -5.82 13.36
CA ARG A 56 -13.73 -5.26 14.25
C ARG A 56 -15.09 -5.04 13.56
N PHE A 57 -15.08 -4.63 12.29
CA PHE A 57 -16.27 -4.16 11.59
C PHE A 57 -16.78 -5.11 10.48
N GLY A 58 -16.18 -6.30 10.33
CA GLY A 58 -16.71 -7.35 9.45
C GLY A 58 -16.73 -6.96 7.96
N TRP A 59 -15.64 -6.39 7.45
CA TRP A 59 -15.59 -5.89 6.07
C TRP A 59 -15.80 -6.98 5.02
N SER A 60 -16.42 -6.59 3.90
CA SER A 60 -16.74 -7.50 2.81
C SER A 60 -15.48 -8.16 2.21
N PRO A 61 -15.59 -9.40 1.69
CA PRO A 61 -14.44 -10.10 1.12
C PRO A 61 -13.79 -9.37 -0.07
N THR A 62 -14.56 -8.58 -0.82
CA THR A 62 -14.04 -7.78 -1.95
C THR A 62 -13.23 -6.60 -1.45
N LEU A 63 -13.68 -5.91 -0.40
CA LEU A 63 -12.94 -4.79 0.19
C LEU A 63 -11.63 -5.27 0.83
N ARG A 64 -11.65 -6.40 1.54
CA ARG A 64 -10.44 -7.03 2.09
C ARG A 64 -9.45 -7.40 0.99
N ALA A 65 -9.92 -7.97 -0.12
CA ALA A 65 -9.07 -8.31 -1.26
C ALA A 65 -8.47 -7.06 -1.94
N PHE A 66 -9.24 -5.97 -2.08
CA PHE A 66 -8.75 -4.69 -2.62
C PHE A 66 -7.67 -4.05 -1.73
N LEU A 67 -7.81 -4.09 -0.40
CA LEU A 67 -6.92 -3.39 0.53
C LEU A 67 -5.67 -4.17 0.95
N PHE A 68 -5.75 -5.50 1.02
CA PHE A 68 -4.69 -6.34 1.61
C PHE A 68 -3.95 -7.22 0.60
N ILE A 69 -4.50 -7.40 -0.60
CA ILE A 69 -3.88 -8.19 -1.67
C ILE A 69 -3.54 -7.30 -2.86
N GLY A 70 -4.47 -6.40 -3.21
CA GLY A 70 -4.21 -5.30 -4.12
C GLY A 70 -3.19 -4.33 -3.55
#